data_AF-A0A3D5K731-F1
#
_entry.id   AF-A0A3D5K731-F1
#
_cell.length_a   1.000
_cell.length_b   1.000
_cell.length_c   1.000
_cell.angle_alpha   90.00
_cell.angle_beta   90.00
_cell.angle_gamma   90.00
#
_symmetry.space_group_name_H-M   'P 1'
#
loop_
_entity.id
_entity.type
_entity.pdbx_description
1 polymer ?
#
loop_
_entity_poly.entity_id
_entity_poly.type
_entity_poly.pdbx_seq_one_letter_code
_entity_poly.pdbx_strand_id
1 'polypeptide(L)' 'MESEQSAQSGIRVTAEGATPQELAAILAAVEALWPKSGVDARTPPDPGVWRFSGRWWRAGDLPIRRSRTGLGS' A
#
# COMPACT_ATOMS: atom_id res chain seq x y z
N MET A 1 23.92 28.23 -1.62
CA MET A 1 22.74 28.46 -2.48
C MET A 1 21.93 27.18 -2.53
N GLU A 2 21.50 26.66 -1.37
CA GLU A 2 20.73 25.41 -1.22
C GLU A 2 19.98 25.50 0.12
N SER A 3 19.04 26.43 0.25
CA SER A 3 18.31 26.61 1.53
C SER A 3 16.90 27.15 1.28
N GLU A 4 16.21 26.62 0.28
CA GLU A 4 14.79 26.93 0.06
C GLU A 4 13.93 25.68 -0.20
N GLN A 5 14.52 24.48 -0.24
CA GLN A 5 13.77 23.24 -0.47
C GLN A 5 13.24 22.57 0.80
N SER A 6 13.64 22.99 1.99
CA SER A 6 13.21 22.36 3.25
C SER A 6 11.81 22.78 3.73
N ALA A 7 11.17 23.77 3.11
CA ALA A 7 9.85 24.27 3.54
C ALA A 7 8.67 23.63 2.79
N GLN A 8 8.93 22.76 1.80
CA GLN A 8 7.90 22.17 0.93
C GLN A 8 7.59 20.70 1.26
N SER A 9 7.63 20.29 2.53
CA SER A 9 7.21 18.95 2.94
C SER A 9 5.69 18.89 3.22
N GLY A 10 4.88 19.23 2.21
CA GLY A 10 3.43 19.09 2.25
C GLY A 10 2.96 17.93 1.39
N ILE A 11 1.93 17.19 1.81
CA ILE A 11 1.31 16.16 0.97
C ILE A 11 0.60 16.85 -0.20
N ARG A 12 1.05 16.58 -1.43
CA ARG A 12 0.39 17.06 -2.65
C ARG A 12 -0.47 15.94 -3.24
N VAL A 13 -1.78 16.17 -3.33
CA VAL A 13 -2.73 15.25 -3.95
C VAL A 13 -3.01 15.69 -5.38
N THR A 14 -2.86 14.79 -6.33
CA THR A 14 -3.25 14.97 -7.74
C THR A 14 -4.06 13.77 -8.19
N ALA A 15 -5.24 14.00 -8.75
CA ALA A 15 -6.12 12.97 -9.31
C ALA A 15 -6.67 13.45 -10.65
N GLU A 16 -6.27 12.77 -11.73
CA GLU A 16 -6.76 13.09 -13.07
C GLU A 16 -8.28 12.81 -13.17
N GLY A 17 -9.04 13.75 -13.74
CA GLY A 17 -10.49 13.60 -13.93
C GLY A 17 -11.34 13.81 -12.68
N ALA A 18 -10.73 13.99 -11.51
CA ALA A 18 -11.46 14.26 -10.27
C ALA A 18 -12.07 15.66 -10.29
N THR A 19 -13.34 15.74 -9.88
CA THR A 19 -14.01 17.00 -9.59
C THR A 19 -13.37 17.68 -8.36
N PRO A 20 -13.57 19.00 -8.18
CA PRO A 20 -13.09 19.69 -6.98
C PRO A 20 -13.60 19.08 -5.67
N GLN A 21 -14.83 18.57 -5.68
CA GLN A 21 -15.46 17.92 -4.53
C GLN A 21 -14.76 16.62 -4.16
N GLU A 22 -14.42 15.80 -5.16
CA GLU A 22 -13.68 14.55 -4.97
C GLU A 22 -12.25 14.81 -4.51
N LEU A 23 -11.59 15.82 -5.07
CA LEU A 23 -10.26 16.22 -4.63
C LEU A 23 -10.26 16.65 -3.15
N ALA A 24 -11.29 17.40 -2.72
CA ALA A 24 -11.48 17.77 -1.32
C ALA A 24 -11.73 16.54 -0.42
N ALA A 25 -12.52 15.57 -0.88
CA ALA A 25 -12.75 14.33 -0.15
C ALA A 25 -11.46 13.50 0.02
N ILE A 26 -10.63 13.41 -1.03
CA ILE A 26 -9.34 12.72 -0.98
C ILE A 26 -8.40 13.42 0.00
N LEU A 27 -8.31 14.75 -0.04
CA LEU A 27 -7.51 15.53 0.91
C LEU A 27 -7.96 15.28 2.35
N ALA A 28 -9.27 15.32 2.62
CA ALA A 28 -9.81 15.04 3.95
C ALA A 28 -9.48 13.61 4.43
N ALA A 29 -9.55 12.61 3.54
CA ALA A 29 -9.20 11.24 3.87
C ALA A 29 -7.71 11.08 4.18
N VAL A 30 -6.85 11.72 3.39
CA VAL A 30 -5.39 11.76 3.65
C VAL A 30 -5.13 12.40 5.01
N GLU A 31 -5.71 13.55 5.32
CA GLU A 31 -5.50 14.21 6.60
C GLU A 31 -6.02 13.38 7.80
N ALA A 32 -7.13 12.66 7.62
CA ALA A 32 -7.73 11.85 8.67
C ALA A 32 -6.95 10.54 8.94
N LEU A 33 -6.39 9.92 7.90
CA LEU A 33 -5.80 8.58 7.98
C LEU A 33 -4.28 8.58 7.97
N TRP A 34 -3.65 9.60 7.39
CA TRP A 34 -2.22 9.58 7.21
C TRP A 34 -1.49 9.78 8.54
N PRO A 35 -0.48 8.94 8.86
CA PRO A 35 0.29 9.11 10.08
C PRO A 35 1.01 10.45 10.08
N LYS A 36 0.86 11.22 11.15
CA LYS A 36 1.66 12.44 11.37
C LYS A 36 3.07 12.03 11.78
N SER A 37 4.07 12.59 11.12
CA SER A 37 5.48 12.41 11.49
C SER A 37 5.68 12.84 12.94
N GLY A 38 6.04 11.91 13.82
CA GLY A 38 6.28 12.17 15.25
C GLY A 38 5.22 11.63 16.20
N VAL A 39 4.12 11.05 15.71
CA VAL A 39 3.28 10.19 16.56
C VAL A 39 3.97 8.82 16.61
N ASP A 40 4.39 8.39 17.80
CA ASP A 40 4.84 7.03 18.10
C ASP A 40 3.70 6.03 17.82
N ALA A 41 3.45 5.75 16.54
CA ALA A 41 2.71 4.57 16.15
C ALA A 41 3.56 3.39 16.64
N ARG A 42 3.12 2.74 17.73
CA ARG A 42 3.72 1.51 18.26
C ARG A 42 4.11 0.66 17.07
N THR A 43 5.42 0.53 16.84
CA THR A 43 5.93 -0.28 15.75
C THR A 43 5.37 -1.69 15.98
N PRO A 44 4.57 -2.23 15.06
CA PRO A 44 4.12 -3.60 15.16
C PRO A 44 5.37 -4.49 15.28
N PRO A 45 5.29 -5.62 16.00
CA PRO A 45 6.38 -6.59 16.00
C PRO A 45 6.76 -6.93 14.56
N ASP A 46 8.06 -7.13 14.31
CA ASP A 46 8.60 -7.42 12.98
C ASP A 46 7.71 -8.45 12.27
N PRO A 47 7.08 -8.10 11.13
CA PRO A 47 6.13 -8.97 10.44
C PRO A 47 6.78 -10.26 9.89
N GLY A 48 8.09 -10.44 10.09
CA GLY A 48 8.86 -11.55 9.59
C GLY A 48 9.15 -11.38 8.09
N VAL A 49 9.75 -12.39 7.48
CA VAL A 49 10.14 -12.33 6.07
C VAL A 49 8.91 -12.20 5.18
N TRP A 50 8.71 -11.02 4.58
CA TRP A 50 7.65 -10.80 3.60
C TRP A 50 7.89 -11.71 2.38
N ARG A 51 6.92 -12.56 2.07
CA ARG A 51 6.84 -13.29 0.81
C ARG A 51 5.81 -12.65 -0.12
N PHE A 52 6.22 -12.33 -1.34
CA PHE A 52 5.34 -11.78 -2.36
C PHE A 52 4.18 -12.74 -2.66
N SER A 53 2.96 -12.36 -2.26
CA SER A 53 1.73 -13.14 -2.46
C SER A 53 1.12 -12.89 -3.84
N GLY A 54 1.90 -12.85 -4.93
CA GLY A 54 1.45 -12.46 -6.28
C GLY A 54 0.31 -13.27 -6.92
N ARG A 55 -0.34 -14.17 -6.16
CA ARG A 55 -1.44 -15.02 -6.58
C ARG A 55 -2.82 -14.54 -6.13
N TRP A 56 -2.96 -13.52 -5.28
CA TRP A 56 -4.28 -13.15 -4.73
C TRP A 56 -5.13 -12.26 -5.67
N TRP A 57 -4.52 -11.52 -6.60
CA TRP A 57 -5.25 -10.75 -7.64
C TRP A 57 -5.40 -11.50 -8.98
N ARG A 58 -4.86 -12.72 -9.11
CA ARG A 58 -5.04 -13.52 -10.33
C ARG A 58 -6.37 -14.25 -10.26
N ALA A 59 -7.43 -13.61 -10.73
CA ALA A 59 -8.63 -14.31 -11.14
C ALA A 59 -8.25 -15.30 -12.27
N GLY A 60 -8.19 -16.60 -11.97
CA GLY A 60 -8.17 -17.65 -13.00
C GLY A 60 -7.11 -18.75 -12.86
N ASP A 61 -5.94 -18.51 -12.25
CA ASP A 61 -4.83 -19.46 -12.30
C ASP A 61 -4.49 -20.07 -10.93
N LEU A 62 -5.46 -20.73 -10.30
CA LEU A 62 -5.18 -21.67 -9.23
C LEU A 62 -4.57 -22.92 -9.87
N PRO A 63 -3.30 -23.28 -9.57
CA PRO A 63 -2.73 -24.52 -10.09
C PRO A 63 -3.54 -25.69 -9.52
N ILE A 64 -4.23 -26.40 -10.40
CA ILE A 64 -4.87 -27.69 -10.12
C ILE A 64 -3.81 -28.55 -9.41
N ARG A 65 -4.07 -28.88 -8.15
CA ARG A 65 -3.29 -29.85 -7.38
C ARG A 65 -3.18 -31.11 -8.23
N ARG A 66 -1.98 -31.39 -8.76
CA ARG A 66 -1.70 -32.69 -9.38
C ARG A 66 -1.90 -33.73 -8.30
N SER A 67 -2.89 -34.59 -8.47
CA SER A 67 -3.08 -35.79 -7.66
C SER A 67 -1.74 -36.52 -7.64
N ARG A 68 -1.09 -36.56 -6.49
CA ARG A 68 0.05 -37.45 -6.28
C ARG A 68 -0.53 -38.85 -6.20
N THR A 69 -0.78 -39.45 -7.37
CA THR A 69 -1.04 -40.89 -7.46
C THR A 69 0.27 -41.57 -7.10
N GLY A 70 0.25 -42.27 -5.97
CA GLY A 70 1.37 -43.08 -5.52
C GLY A 70 1.68 -44.19 -6.52
N LEU A 71 2.97 -44.42 -6.71
CA LEU A 71 3.51 -45.72 -7.07
C LEU A 71 4.88 -45.79 -6.38
N GLY A 72 4.85 -46.19 -5.11
CA GLY A 72 5.99 -46.88 -4.52
C GLY A 72 6.04 -48.25 -5.16
N SER A 73 7.20 -48.59 -5.74
CA SER A 73 7.55 -49.93 -6.19
C SER A 73 7.73 -50.89 -5.02
#